data_AF-A0A5M6I3Z9-F1
#
_entry.id   AF-A0A5M6I3Z9-F1
#
_cell.length_a   1.000
_cell.length_b   1.000
_cell.length_c   1.000
_cell.angle_alpha   90.00
_cell.angle_beta   90.00
_cell.angle_gamma   90.00
#
_symmetry.space_group_name_H-M   'P 1'
#
loop_
_entity.id
_entity.type
_entity.pdbx_description
1 polymer ?
#
loop_
_entity_poly.entity_id
_entity_poly.type
_entity_poly.pdbx_seq_one_letter_code
_entity_poly.pdbx_strand_id
1 'polypeptide(L)'
;MRRRSFPAVRLALLVAATLAVAGCETMEKLNPFDERKAPLPGDRKPLFPEGVPGVNYGEPPPQPANAPPPVVEQPPEAAQQAAPAAGKTKKRAKAQQQQEQQPAPED
;
A
#
# COMPACT_ATOMS: atom_id res chain seq x y z
N MET A 1 36.71 6.19 -31.28
CA MET A 1 36.74 6.28 -29.80
C MET A 1 37.00 4.89 -29.22
N ARG A 2 38.20 4.60 -28.67
CA ARG A 2 38.43 3.33 -27.97
C ARG A 2 37.74 3.41 -26.60
N ARG A 3 36.74 2.55 -26.37
CA ARG A 3 36.12 2.39 -25.05
C ARG A 3 37.22 1.91 -24.10
N ARG A 4 37.69 2.76 -23.19
CA ARG A 4 38.56 2.33 -22.09
C ARG A 4 37.72 1.43 -21.20
N SER A 5 37.83 0.14 -21.40
CA SER A 5 37.37 -0.85 -20.45
C SER A 5 38.20 -0.68 -19.18
N PHE A 6 37.55 -0.28 -18.08
CA PHE A 6 38.12 -0.30 -16.75
C PHE A 6 37.61 -1.57 -16.03
N PRO A 7 38.14 -2.76 -16.37
CA PRO A 7 37.65 -4.02 -15.84
C PRO A 7 37.77 -4.07 -14.31
N ALA A 8 38.81 -3.44 -13.75
CA ALA A 8 39.01 -3.34 -12.31
C ALA A 8 37.90 -2.52 -11.61
N VAL A 9 37.46 -1.40 -12.19
CA VAL A 9 36.38 -0.57 -11.62
C VAL A 9 35.05 -1.30 -11.66
N ARG A 10 34.78 -2.02 -12.76
CA ARG A 10 33.57 -2.84 -12.88
C ARG A 10 33.58 -4.00 -11.89
N LEU A 11 34.71 -4.66 -11.74
CA LEU A 11 34.88 -5.75 -10.78
C LEU A 11 34.69 -5.24 -9.34
N ALA A 12 35.28 -4.08 -9.00
CA ALA A 12 35.13 -3.47 -7.68
C ALA A 12 33.66 -3.10 -7.37
N LEU A 13 32.94 -2.54 -8.35
CA LEU A 13 31.51 -2.23 -8.18
C LEU A 13 30.66 -3.49 -8.00
N LEU A 14 30.95 -4.56 -8.76
CA LEU A 14 30.25 -5.83 -8.58
C LEU A 14 30.51 -6.42 -7.20
N VAL A 15 31.76 -6.43 -6.75
CA VAL A 15 32.12 -6.92 -5.41
C VAL A 15 31.44 -6.09 -4.32
N ALA A 16 31.50 -4.76 -4.40
CA ALA A 16 30.85 -3.88 -3.44
C ALA A 16 29.33 -4.10 -3.39
N ALA A 17 28.67 -4.23 -4.55
CA ALA A 17 27.23 -4.51 -4.60
C ALA A 17 26.87 -5.87 -3.99
N THR A 18 27.67 -6.91 -4.24
CA THR A 18 27.45 -8.24 -3.64
C THR A 18 27.63 -8.22 -2.12
N LEU A 19 28.63 -7.49 -1.62
CA LEU A 19 28.87 -7.34 -0.19
C LEU A 19 27.80 -6.49 0.51
N ALA A 20 27.26 -5.46 -0.15
CA ALA A 20 26.17 -4.66 0.40
C ALA A 20 24.90 -5.50 0.56
N VAL A 21 24.52 -6.27 -0.46
CA VAL A 21 23.31 -7.12 -0.41
C VAL A 21 23.47 -8.27 0.60
N ALA A 22 24.60 -8.96 0.59
CA ALA A 22 24.87 -10.03 1.57
C ALA A 22 25.11 -9.47 2.99
N GLY A 23 25.54 -8.20 3.08
CA GLY A 23 25.89 -7.53 4.32
C GLY A 23 24.70 -6.98 5.10
N CYS A 24 23.53 -6.75 4.49
CA CYS A 24 22.35 -6.25 5.21
C CYS A 24 21.92 -7.18 6.36
N GLU A 25 21.86 -8.49 6.11
CA GLU A 25 21.57 -9.50 7.15
C GLU A 25 22.66 -9.55 8.24
N THR A 26 23.92 -9.36 7.83
CA THR A 26 25.06 -9.33 8.77
C THR A 26 25.03 -8.07 9.64
N MET A 27 24.71 -6.91 9.07
CA MET A 27 24.60 -5.65 9.81
C MET A 27 23.47 -5.73 10.84
N GLU A 28 22.35 -6.37 10.50
CA GLU A 28 21.27 -6.59 11.45
C GLU A 28 21.68 -7.49 12.64
N LYS A 29 22.60 -8.45 12.40
CA LYS A 29 23.17 -9.32 13.42
C LYS A 29 24.23 -8.62 14.29
N LEU A 30 24.87 -7.56 13.77
CA LEU A 30 25.83 -6.74 14.49
C LEU A 30 25.06 -5.84 15.47
N ASN A 31 25.02 -6.25 16.73
CA ASN A 31 24.40 -5.50 17.82
C ASN A 31 25.48 -4.89 18.74
N PRO A 32 26.24 -3.87 18.29
CA PRO A 32 27.37 -3.31 19.04
C PRO A 32 26.96 -2.62 20.36
N PHE A 33 25.69 -2.25 20.48
CA PHE A 33 25.12 -1.55 21.64
C PHE A 33 24.25 -2.47 22.53
N ASP A 34 24.24 -3.77 22.24
CA ASP A 34 23.47 -4.79 22.97
C ASP A 34 21.97 -4.45 23.21
N GLU A 35 21.35 -3.78 22.24
CA GLU A 35 19.96 -3.30 22.34
C GLU A 35 18.93 -4.44 22.17
N ARG A 36 19.30 -5.48 21.40
CA ARG A 36 18.41 -6.61 21.11
C ARG A 36 18.54 -7.70 22.16
N LYS A 37 17.41 -8.06 22.78
CA LYS A 37 17.33 -9.24 23.64
C LYS A 37 17.57 -10.52 22.83
N ALA A 38 18.35 -11.44 23.39
CA ALA A 38 18.57 -12.75 22.79
C ALA A 38 17.24 -13.45 22.44
N PRO A 39 17.13 -14.10 21.27
CA PRO A 39 15.94 -14.86 20.92
C PRO A 39 15.68 -15.93 21.98
N LEU A 40 14.41 -16.09 22.37
CA LEU A 40 13.99 -17.12 23.31
C LEU A 40 14.42 -18.51 22.81
N PRO A 41 14.99 -19.36 23.69
CA PRO A 41 15.35 -20.72 23.32
C PRO A 41 14.09 -21.53 22.98
N GLY A 42 14.19 -22.41 21.99
CA GLY A 42 13.13 -23.34 21.58
C GLY A 42 12.76 -23.26 20.10
N ASP A 43 12.16 -24.34 19.59
CA ASP A 43 11.72 -24.44 18.20
C ASP A 43 10.47 -23.58 17.96
N ARG A 44 10.57 -22.65 17.01
CA ARG A 44 9.43 -21.86 16.52
C ARG A 44 8.63 -22.68 15.52
N LYS A 45 7.68 -23.48 16.01
CA LYS A 45 6.75 -24.23 15.15
C LYS A 45 5.51 -23.38 14.83
N PRO A 46 4.98 -23.43 13.59
CA PRO A 46 3.70 -22.82 13.31
C PRO A 46 2.65 -23.51 14.18
N LEU A 47 1.96 -22.73 15.03
CA LEU A 47 0.91 -23.27 15.91
C LEU A 47 -0.29 -23.79 15.11
N PHE A 48 -0.44 -23.31 13.88
CA PHE A 48 -1.54 -23.64 12.98
C PHE A 48 -1.01 -23.97 11.57
N PRO A 49 -0.51 -25.20 11.33
CA PRO A 49 0.07 -25.58 10.05
C PRO A 49 -0.91 -25.49 8.87
N GLU A 50 -2.17 -25.86 9.11
CA GLU A 50 -3.26 -25.84 8.11
C GLU A 50 -3.99 -24.50 8.03
N GLY A 51 -3.47 -23.45 8.69
CA GLY A 51 -4.11 -22.14 8.80
C GLY A 51 -4.92 -21.97 10.09
N VAL A 52 -5.32 -20.72 10.36
CA VAL A 52 -5.96 -20.33 11.62
C VAL A 52 -7.40 -20.86 11.63
N PRO A 53 -7.81 -21.65 12.65
CA PRO A 53 -9.18 -22.13 12.76
C PRO A 53 -10.20 -20.99 12.71
N GLY A 54 -11.21 -21.12 11.86
CA GLY A 54 -12.26 -20.12 11.70
C GLY A 54 -11.95 -19.00 10.70
N VAL A 55 -10.76 -18.97 10.10
CA VAL A 55 -10.45 -18.06 8.99
C VAL A 55 -10.75 -18.76 7.67
N ASN A 56 -11.76 -18.27 6.94
CA ASN A 56 -12.00 -18.68 5.57
C ASN A 56 -11.17 -17.79 4.63
N TYR A 57 -10.11 -18.33 4.04
CA TYR A 57 -9.22 -17.61 3.13
C TYR A 57 -9.81 -17.40 1.72
N GLY A 58 -10.96 -18.01 1.42
CA GLY A 58 -11.66 -17.86 0.14
C GLY A 58 -12.65 -16.69 0.10
N GLU A 59 -12.93 -16.06 1.24
CA GLU A 59 -13.85 -14.93 1.32
C GLU A 59 -13.06 -13.61 1.35
N PRO A 60 -13.55 -12.54 0.70
CA PRO A 60 -13.01 -11.21 0.89
C PRO A 60 -12.99 -10.85 2.39
N PRO A 61 -11.98 -10.10 2.84
CA PRO A 61 -11.91 -9.69 4.24
C PRO A 61 -13.20 -8.94 4.61
N PRO A 62 -13.71 -9.14 5.84
CA PRO A 62 -14.94 -8.50 6.28
C PRO A 62 -14.76 -6.99 6.20
N GLN A 63 -15.73 -6.31 5.58
CA GLN A 63 -15.75 -4.86 5.57
C GLN A 63 -15.93 -4.36 7.00
N PRO A 64 -15.28 -3.26 7.40
CA PRO A 64 -15.47 -2.68 8.72
C PRO A 64 -16.93 -2.22 8.88
N ALA A 65 -17.44 -2.20 10.11
CA ALA A 65 -18.86 -1.93 10.38
C ALA A 65 -19.36 -0.55 9.92
N ASN A 66 -18.44 0.38 9.65
CA ASN A 66 -18.71 1.72 9.13
C ASN A 66 -18.58 1.82 7.59
N ALA A 67 -18.34 0.72 6.88
CA ALA A 67 -18.27 0.74 5.43
C ALA A 67 -19.64 1.11 4.82
N PRO A 68 -19.66 1.95 3.77
CA PRO A 68 -20.89 2.22 3.05
C PRO A 68 -21.43 0.92 2.42
N PRO A 69 -22.77 0.78 2.28
CA PRO A 69 -23.37 -0.40 1.67
C PRO A 69 -22.84 -0.59 0.24
N PRO A 70 -22.67 -1.83 -0.23
CA PRO A 70 -22.24 -2.09 -1.59
C PRO A 70 -23.25 -1.46 -2.56
N VAL A 71 -22.75 -0.63 -3.47
CA VAL A 71 -23.55 -0.02 -4.53
C VAL A 71 -23.99 -1.15 -5.47
N VAL A 72 -25.26 -1.55 -5.36
CA VAL A 72 -25.87 -2.41 -6.37
C VAL A 72 -26.10 -1.54 -7.59
N GLU A 73 -25.35 -1.79 -8.65
CA GLU A 73 -25.50 -1.07 -9.92
C GLU A 73 -26.84 -1.48 -10.54
N GLN A 74 -27.88 -0.68 -10.26
CA GLN A 74 -29.20 -0.84 -10.85
C GLN A 74 -29.07 -0.57 -12.37
N PRO A 75 -29.46 -1.51 -13.24
CA PRO A 75 -29.44 -1.28 -14.68
C PRO A 75 -30.25 -0.02 -15.02
N PRO A 76 -29.82 0.82 -15.97
CA PRO A 76 -30.54 2.04 -16.32
C PRO A 76 -31.92 1.67 -16.87
N GLU A 77 -32.95 1.83 -16.06
CA GLU A 77 -34.33 1.70 -16.49
C GLU A 77 -34.60 2.84 -17.47
N ALA A 78 -34.88 2.44 -18.71
CA ALA A 78 -35.06 3.32 -19.84
C ALA A 78 -36.10 4.40 -19.51
N ALA A 79 -35.71 5.66 -19.74
CA ALA A 79 -36.56 6.82 -19.64
C ALA A 79 -37.85 6.66 -20.47
N GLN A 80 -38.98 6.43 -19.80
CA GLN A 80 -40.30 6.60 -20.39
C GLN A 80 -40.82 8.00 -20.03
N GLN A 81 -41.16 8.73 -21.08
CA GLN A 81 -41.44 10.15 -21.11
C GLN A 81 -42.77 10.50 -20.45
N ALA A 82 -42.78 11.56 -19.64
CA ALA A 82 -43.92 12.48 -19.50
C ALA A 82 -43.38 13.89 -19.21
N ALA A 83 -43.50 14.77 -20.21
CA ALA A 83 -43.17 16.19 -20.14
C ALA A 83 -44.32 17.01 -19.50
N PRO A 84 -44.24 18.35 -19.41
CA PRO A 84 -43.28 19.16 -18.66
C PRO A 84 -44.02 20.13 -17.69
N ALA A 85 -43.39 20.56 -16.59
CA ALA A 85 -43.86 21.72 -15.83
C ALA A 85 -42.75 22.76 -15.71
N ALA A 86 -43.06 23.94 -16.24
CA ALA A 86 -42.20 25.10 -16.36
C ALA A 86 -41.75 25.66 -15.00
N GLY A 87 -40.52 26.18 -14.93
CA GLY A 87 -40.06 26.94 -13.77
C GLY A 87 -38.61 27.40 -13.87
N LYS A 88 -38.42 28.66 -14.25
CA LYS A 88 -37.16 29.43 -14.32
C LYS A 88 -36.45 29.37 -12.94
N THR A 89 -35.12 29.36 -12.78
CA THR A 89 -34.20 30.47 -13.08
C THR A 89 -32.74 30.06 -12.85
N LYS A 90 -31.87 30.62 -13.68
CA LYS A 90 -30.40 30.65 -13.57
C LYS A 90 -29.97 31.28 -12.24
N LYS A 91 -28.92 30.72 -11.59
CA LYS A 91 -27.70 31.44 -11.16
C LYS A 91 -26.79 30.54 -10.31
N ARG A 92 -25.47 30.72 -10.53
CA ARG A 92 -24.34 30.42 -9.63
C ARG A 92 -23.81 28.97 -9.73
N ALA A 93 -22.83 28.59 -10.55
CA ALA A 93 -21.74 29.33 -11.21
C ALA A 93 -21.04 30.36 -10.31
N LYS A 94 -20.87 30.04 -9.01
CA LYS A 94 -19.94 30.70 -8.06
C LYS A 94 -19.94 29.98 -6.71
N ALA A 95 -19.50 28.72 -6.71
CA ALA A 95 -19.13 27.98 -5.48
C ALA A 95 -18.11 26.85 -5.73
N GLN A 96 -17.55 26.75 -6.95
CA GLN A 96 -16.11 26.51 -7.04
C GLN A 96 -15.43 27.80 -6.56
N GLN A 97 -14.32 27.69 -5.83
CA GLN A 97 -13.54 28.77 -5.19
C GLN A 97 -13.87 29.04 -3.72
N GLN A 98 -13.44 28.11 -2.86
CA GLN A 98 -13.25 28.11 -1.39
C GLN A 98 -13.69 26.70 -0.99
N GLN A 99 -12.83 25.69 -1.04
CA GLN A 99 -11.85 25.50 0.02
C GLN A 99 -10.72 24.60 -0.47
N GLU A 100 -9.91 25.15 -1.37
CA GLU A 100 -8.49 24.86 -1.41
C GLU A 100 -7.87 25.71 -0.28
N GLN A 101 -7.77 25.15 0.92
CA GLN A 101 -7.03 25.78 2.04
C GLN A 101 -6.66 24.73 3.11
N GLN A 102 -5.56 23.99 2.83
CA GLN A 102 -4.40 23.63 3.70
C GLN A 102 -4.62 22.94 5.09
N PRO A 103 -3.57 22.40 5.77
CA PRO A 103 -2.36 21.64 5.37
C PRO A 103 -2.18 20.31 6.21
N ALA A 104 -1.02 19.65 6.10
CA ALA A 104 -0.60 18.36 6.74
C ALA A 104 -0.63 18.31 8.29
N PRO A 105 -0.53 17.11 8.92
CA PRO A 105 0.77 16.60 9.42
C PRO A 105 0.95 15.08 9.15
N GLU A 106 2.12 14.57 8.76
CA GLU A 106 3.24 14.12 9.62
C GLU A 106 2.82 13.20 10.79
N ASP A 107 3.02 11.89 10.58
CA ASP A 107 3.45 10.88 11.57
C ASP A 107 4.12 9.71 10.82
#